data_AF-A0AAE2VCE2-F1
#
_entry.id   AF-A0AAE2VCE2-F1
#
_cell.length_a   1.000
_cell.length_b   1.000
_cell.length_c   1.000
_cell.angle_alpha   90.00
_cell.angle_beta   90.00
_cell.angle_gamma   90.00
#
_symmetry.space_group_name_H-M   'P 1'
#
loop_
_entity.id
_entity.type
_entity.pdbx_description
1 polymer ?
#
loop_
_entity_poly.entity_id
_entity_poly.type
_entity_poly.pdbx_seq_one_letter_code
_entity_poly.pdbx_strand_id
1 'polypeptide(L)'
;MHKNTWKNMALVAGSLTLTTGFADAASTLVNLGNNAPTGNIIASEESRNSFTRAFDIEANANHARGMVFTTGDNATGGQFAIDSITVSKDTTQTFVGGEVTLFVYQGSVADWTAGNGDTTETAADIYDGTTVTPLFEETFALNGSYGANSYLQFSLDSSLIVDENSEFGFFLIYSKGDANDDDYLQLDERSSGGGQIRLTDTANEVNGTRGLTFYVQGTAVPEPSSAALLGLGGLALMLRRRK
;
A
#
# COMPACT_ATOMS: atom_id res chain seq x y z
N MET A 1 -32.98 -16.27 73.60
CA MET A 1 -33.47 -16.50 72.22
C MET A 1 -33.11 -15.26 71.39
N HIS A 2 -31.85 -15.17 70.95
CA HIS A 2 -31.31 -13.99 70.24
C HIS A 2 -31.29 -14.26 68.73
N LYS A 3 -32.01 -13.45 67.96
CA LYS A 3 -32.04 -13.50 66.50
C LYS A 3 -30.87 -12.67 65.95
N ASN A 4 -29.88 -13.32 65.34
CA ASN A 4 -28.82 -12.65 64.59
C ASN A 4 -29.30 -12.38 63.15
N THR A 5 -29.50 -11.12 62.82
CA THR A 5 -29.79 -10.62 61.48
C THR A 5 -28.47 -10.40 60.73
N TRP A 6 -28.20 -11.26 59.74
CA TRP A 6 -27.06 -11.11 58.83
C TRP A 6 -27.47 -10.14 57.72
N LYS A 7 -26.76 -9.01 57.62
CA LYS A 7 -26.90 -8.03 56.54
C LYS A 7 -26.13 -8.51 55.32
N ASN A 8 -26.82 -8.72 54.21
CA ASN A 8 -26.22 -9.01 52.91
C ASN A 8 -25.48 -7.76 52.40
N MET A 9 -24.14 -7.82 52.29
CA MET A 9 -23.34 -6.86 51.55
C MET A 9 -23.36 -7.24 50.07
N ALA A 10 -24.06 -6.45 49.25
CA ALA A 10 -24.00 -6.56 47.80
C ALA A 10 -22.67 -5.96 47.31
N LEU A 11 -21.81 -6.80 46.73
CA LEU A 11 -20.58 -6.40 46.07
C LEU A 11 -20.94 -5.89 44.66
N VAL A 12 -20.89 -4.57 44.46
CA VAL A 12 -21.07 -3.96 43.14
C VAL A 12 -19.75 -4.07 42.37
N ALA A 13 -19.69 -4.99 41.41
CA ALA A 13 -18.58 -5.08 40.47
C ALA A 13 -18.72 -3.97 39.43
N GLY A 14 -17.98 -2.88 39.59
CA GLY A 14 -17.83 -1.86 38.57
C GLY A 14 -16.94 -2.37 37.44
N SER A 15 -17.53 -2.61 36.27
CA SER A 15 -16.79 -2.84 35.02
C SER A 15 -16.12 -1.54 34.61
N LEU A 16 -14.80 -1.43 34.80
CA LEU A 16 -14.00 -0.35 34.25
C LEU A 16 -13.73 -0.67 32.78
N THR A 17 -14.56 -0.14 31.88
CA THR A 17 -14.33 -0.23 30.44
C THR A 17 -13.22 0.75 30.08
N LEU A 18 -11.99 0.23 29.93
CA LEU A 18 -10.86 1.00 29.46
C LEU A 18 -10.98 1.16 27.94
N THR A 19 -11.59 2.26 27.48
CA THR A 19 -11.57 2.66 26.07
C THR A 19 -10.18 3.23 25.76
N THR A 20 -9.26 2.39 25.31
CA THR A 20 -8.04 2.86 24.66
C THR A 20 -8.42 3.39 23.28
N GLY A 21 -8.61 4.71 23.18
CA GLY A 21 -8.68 5.37 21.89
C GLY A 21 -7.28 5.30 21.28
N PHE A 22 -7.04 4.29 20.44
CA PHE A 22 -5.95 4.37 19.48
C PHE A 22 -6.37 5.45 18.50
N ALA A 23 -5.60 6.53 18.40
CA ALA A 23 -5.72 7.40 17.23
C ALA A 23 -5.36 6.52 16.04
N ASP A 24 -6.28 6.36 15.09
CA ASP A 24 -5.94 5.75 13.81
C ASP A 24 -4.74 6.51 13.26
N ALA A 25 -3.68 5.78 12.91
CA ALA A 25 -2.61 6.36 12.12
C ALA A 25 -3.25 6.90 10.84
N ALA A 26 -2.88 8.12 10.46
CA ALA A 26 -3.39 8.77 9.26
C ALA A 26 -2.36 8.67 8.15
N SER A 27 -2.84 8.56 6.91
CA SER A 27 -2.00 8.27 5.75
C SER A 27 -0.94 9.34 5.64
N THR A 28 0.32 8.94 5.44
CA THR A 28 1.39 9.93 5.29
C THR A 28 2.13 9.76 3.98
N LEU A 29 2.13 10.83 3.20
CA LEU A 29 3.07 11.01 2.11
C LEU A 29 4.38 11.57 2.67
N VAL A 30 5.45 10.78 2.56
CA VAL A 30 6.78 11.16 3.05
C VAL A 30 7.68 11.51 1.88
N ASN A 31 8.25 12.72 1.90
CA ASN A 31 9.30 13.12 0.95
C ASN A 31 10.67 12.68 1.50
N LEU A 32 11.24 11.63 0.91
CA LEU A 32 12.56 11.10 1.29
C LEU A 32 13.72 11.90 0.67
N GLY A 33 13.43 12.93 -0.12
CA GLY A 33 14.42 13.65 -0.91
C GLY A 33 15.08 12.73 -1.92
N ASN A 34 16.37 12.92 -2.19
CA ASN A 34 17.08 12.20 -3.26
C ASN A 34 17.60 10.81 -2.85
N ASN A 35 17.26 10.32 -1.66
CA ASN A 35 17.71 9.02 -1.17
C ASN A 35 16.61 7.98 -1.35
N ALA A 36 16.92 6.90 -2.07
CA ALA A 36 16.06 5.75 -2.15
C ALA A 36 15.95 5.06 -0.77
N PRO A 37 14.84 4.39 -0.46
CA PRO A 37 14.78 3.51 0.69
C PRO A 37 15.80 2.36 0.54
N THR A 38 16.38 1.91 1.64
CA THR A 38 17.44 0.88 1.63
C THR A 38 17.13 -0.36 2.47
N GLY A 39 15.95 -0.43 3.09
CA GLY A 39 15.59 -1.47 4.04
C GLY A 39 14.19 -2.01 3.82
N ASN A 40 13.99 -3.27 4.19
CA ASN A 40 12.70 -3.97 4.11
C ASN A 40 12.09 -3.96 2.71
N ILE A 41 12.91 -4.00 1.66
CA ILE A 41 12.44 -4.00 0.27
C ILE A 41 12.02 -5.42 -0.09
N ILE A 42 10.76 -5.60 -0.50
CA ILE A 42 10.22 -6.90 -0.96
C ILE A 42 10.12 -6.98 -2.49
N ALA A 43 10.01 -5.83 -3.16
CA ALA A 43 10.09 -5.69 -4.60
C ALA A 43 10.60 -4.29 -4.96
N SER A 44 11.37 -4.17 -6.03
CA SER A 44 11.87 -2.87 -6.49
C SER A 44 12.26 -2.93 -7.95
N GLU A 45 12.17 -1.79 -8.62
CA GLU A 45 12.79 -1.53 -9.91
C GLU A 45 13.58 -0.23 -9.80
N GLU A 46 14.89 -0.29 -10.05
CA GLU A 46 15.77 0.87 -9.99
C GLU A 46 16.23 1.26 -11.39
N SER A 47 15.77 2.39 -11.94
CA SER A 47 16.45 3.04 -13.07
C SER A 47 15.85 4.39 -13.44
N ARG A 48 16.72 5.36 -13.70
CA ARG A 48 16.37 6.71 -14.13
C ARG A 48 16.91 6.99 -15.53
N ASN A 49 16.04 7.11 -16.53
CA ASN A 49 16.44 7.59 -17.86
C ASN A 49 15.31 8.16 -18.74
N SER A 50 14.06 8.08 -18.28
CA SER A 50 12.87 8.62 -18.94
C SER A 50 11.89 9.12 -17.89
N PHE A 51 10.77 9.71 -18.31
CA PHE A 51 9.71 10.13 -17.42
C PHE A 51 8.33 9.72 -17.93
N THR A 52 7.37 9.75 -17.03
CA THR A 52 5.94 9.65 -17.33
C THR A 52 5.14 10.53 -16.40
N ARG A 53 3.82 10.55 -16.57
CA ARG A 53 2.91 11.40 -15.83
C ARG A 53 1.69 10.61 -15.43
N ALA A 54 1.40 10.58 -14.13
CA ALA A 54 0.05 10.29 -13.64
C ALA A 54 -0.74 11.61 -13.75
N PHE A 55 -1.92 11.55 -14.33
CA PHE A 55 -2.74 12.72 -14.64
C PHE A 55 -4.00 12.73 -13.81
N ASP A 56 -4.57 13.94 -13.71
CA ASP A 56 -5.96 14.10 -13.32
C ASP A 56 -6.89 13.41 -14.32
N ILE A 57 -7.98 12.84 -13.79
CA ILE A 57 -8.87 12.00 -14.58
C ILE A 57 -9.57 12.83 -15.68
N GLU A 58 -9.85 14.10 -15.44
CA GLU A 58 -10.45 14.99 -16.45
C GLU A 58 -9.43 15.67 -17.37
N ALA A 59 -8.14 15.64 -17.03
CA ALA A 59 -7.13 16.43 -17.73
C ALA A 59 -6.52 15.73 -18.95
N ASN A 60 -6.50 14.40 -18.96
CA ASN A 60 -5.88 13.63 -20.02
C ASN A 60 -6.47 12.22 -20.08
N ALA A 61 -6.78 11.71 -21.27
CA ALA A 61 -7.27 10.34 -21.51
C ALA A 61 -6.31 9.21 -21.06
N ASN A 62 -5.25 9.49 -20.32
CA ASN A 62 -4.21 8.56 -19.91
C ASN A 62 -3.84 8.77 -18.43
N HIS A 63 -4.82 8.56 -17.57
CA HIS A 63 -4.93 9.02 -16.18
C HIS A 63 -3.93 8.37 -15.22
N ALA A 64 -3.82 7.03 -15.20
CA ALA A 64 -3.08 6.35 -14.13
C ALA A 64 -1.68 5.87 -14.56
N ARG A 65 -0.71 5.87 -13.63
CA ARG A 65 0.61 5.26 -13.84
C ARG A 65 0.96 4.31 -12.72
N GLY A 66 1.46 3.14 -13.09
CA GLY A 66 1.76 2.09 -12.13
C GLY A 66 2.81 1.10 -12.61
N MET A 67 2.97 0.03 -11.83
CA MET A 67 3.84 -1.10 -12.12
C MET A 67 3.23 -2.40 -11.65
N VAL A 68 3.42 -3.45 -12.46
CA VAL A 68 3.33 -4.82 -11.94
C VAL A 68 4.61 -5.20 -11.20
N PHE A 69 4.48 -6.01 -10.17
CA PHE A 69 5.59 -6.58 -9.43
C PHE A 69 5.22 -7.97 -8.91
N THR A 70 6.24 -8.74 -8.54
CA THR A 70 6.05 -10.08 -7.94
C THR A 70 6.68 -10.07 -6.56
N THR A 71 5.99 -10.62 -5.56
CA THR A 71 6.60 -10.86 -4.26
C THR A 71 7.55 -12.05 -4.34
N GLY A 72 8.69 -11.96 -3.65
CA GLY A 72 9.64 -13.07 -3.54
C GLY A 72 9.12 -14.20 -2.64
N ASP A 73 10.00 -15.16 -2.35
CA ASP A 73 9.78 -16.24 -1.40
C ASP A 73 10.14 -15.79 0.03
N ASN A 74 9.28 -16.03 1.01
CA ASN A 74 9.52 -15.78 2.42
C ASN A 74 9.63 -17.11 3.19
N ALA A 75 10.86 -17.47 3.56
CA ALA A 75 11.19 -18.69 4.29
C ALA A 75 10.50 -18.89 5.66
N THR A 76 9.76 -17.90 6.18
CA THR A 76 9.22 -17.90 7.56
C THR A 76 7.71 -17.75 7.70
N GLY A 77 6.96 -17.53 6.61
CA GLY A 77 5.65 -16.91 6.75
C GLY A 77 4.61 -17.12 5.68
N GLY A 78 4.99 -17.45 4.44
CA GLY A 78 4.06 -17.50 3.32
C GLY A 78 3.50 -16.15 2.86
N GLN A 79 3.71 -15.07 3.63
CA GLN A 79 3.09 -13.76 3.43
C GLN A 79 4.04 -12.60 3.77
N PHE A 80 3.72 -11.43 3.23
CA PHE A 80 4.35 -10.14 3.55
C PHE A 80 3.30 -9.14 4.04
N ALA A 81 3.70 -8.26 4.96
CA ALA A 81 2.96 -7.08 5.36
C ALA A 81 3.62 -5.88 4.68
N ILE A 82 2.99 -5.35 3.62
CA ILE A 82 3.45 -4.15 2.92
C ILE A 82 3.10 -2.93 3.75
N ASP A 83 4.10 -2.13 4.09
CA ASP A 83 3.95 -0.93 4.93
C ASP A 83 4.01 0.36 4.09
N SER A 84 4.70 0.33 2.95
CA SER A 84 4.77 1.49 2.06
C SER A 84 5.13 1.13 0.63
N ILE A 85 4.73 2.01 -0.29
CA ILE A 85 5.20 2.02 -1.67
C ILE A 85 5.90 3.35 -1.92
N THR A 86 7.09 3.30 -2.49
CA THR A 86 7.87 4.49 -2.84
C THR A 86 8.04 4.57 -4.34
N VAL A 87 7.83 5.75 -4.92
CA VAL A 87 8.10 6.04 -6.34
C VAL A 87 9.10 7.18 -6.47
N SER A 88 9.87 7.19 -7.56
CA SER A 88 10.76 8.32 -7.86
C SER A 88 10.06 9.35 -8.74
N LYS A 89 10.35 10.62 -8.47
CA LYS A 89 9.82 11.80 -9.15
C LYS A 89 10.91 12.44 -10.01
N ASP A 90 10.59 12.79 -11.25
CA ASP A 90 11.59 13.29 -12.21
C ASP A 90 11.85 14.80 -12.06
N THR A 91 10.81 15.63 -12.09
CA THR A 91 10.93 17.11 -12.18
C THR A 91 10.46 17.82 -10.91
N THR A 92 11.02 18.98 -10.56
CA THR A 92 10.53 19.78 -9.43
C THR A 92 9.10 20.27 -9.69
N GLN A 93 8.16 20.01 -8.79
CA GLN A 93 6.78 20.51 -8.86
C GLN A 93 6.32 21.03 -7.50
N THR A 94 5.40 21.99 -7.52
CA THR A 94 4.74 22.51 -6.32
C THR A 94 3.26 22.23 -6.44
N PHE A 95 2.67 21.71 -5.37
CA PHE A 95 1.26 21.32 -5.31
C PHE A 95 0.54 22.10 -4.21
N VAL A 96 -0.68 22.53 -4.49
CA VAL A 96 -1.56 23.29 -3.61
C VAL A 96 -2.90 22.54 -3.51
N GLY A 97 -3.07 21.80 -2.42
CA GLY A 97 -4.28 21.02 -2.17
C GLY A 97 -4.43 19.77 -3.04
N GLY A 98 -3.39 19.35 -3.76
CA GLY A 98 -3.43 18.16 -4.59
C GLY A 98 -3.56 16.88 -3.78
N GLU A 99 -3.97 15.80 -4.44
CA GLU A 99 -4.12 14.47 -3.87
C GLU A 99 -3.54 13.42 -4.81
N VAL A 100 -3.07 12.30 -4.25
CA VAL A 100 -2.67 11.13 -5.01
C VAL A 100 -3.36 9.93 -4.41
N THR A 101 -4.12 9.20 -5.20
CA THR A 101 -4.72 7.92 -4.79
C THR A 101 -3.84 6.78 -5.26
N LEU A 102 -3.41 5.96 -4.29
CA LEU A 102 -2.69 4.72 -4.51
C LEU A 102 -3.68 3.57 -4.52
N PHE A 103 -3.61 2.77 -5.58
CA PHE A 103 -4.35 1.53 -5.72
C PHE A 103 -3.38 0.36 -5.74
N VAL A 104 -3.76 -0.75 -5.10
CA VAL A 104 -3.03 -2.03 -5.18
C VAL A 104 -4.01 -3.16 -5.48
N TYR A 105 -3.62 -4.05 -6.37
CA TYR A 105 -4.38 -5.24 -6.74
C TYR A 105 -3.50 -6.49 -6.81
N GLN A 106 -4.12 -7.66 -6.71
CA GLN A 106 -3.51 -8.95 -7.03
C GLN A 106 -3.98 -9.43 -8.39
N GLY A 107 -3.06 -9.93 -9.21
CA GLY A 107 -3.38 -10.44 -10.54
C GLY A 107 -2.23 -10.23 -11.52
N SER A 108 -2.28 -10.96 -12.63
CA SER A 108 -1.28 -10.88 -13.68
C SER A 108 -1.48 -9.69 -14.62
N VAL A 109 -0.47 -9.41 -15.46
CA VAL A 109 -0.62 -8.52 -16.63
C VAL A 109 -1.83 -8.91 -17.49
N ALA A 110 -2.06 -10.21 -17.69
CA ALA A 110 -3.20 -10.68 -18.48
C ALA A 110 -4.54 -10.35 -17.80
N ASP A 111 -4.61 -10.48 -16.47
CA ASP A 111 -5.81 -10.16 -15.69
C ASP A 111 -6.14 -8.67 -15.71
N TRP A 112 -5.10 -7.82 -15.67
CA TRP A 112 -5.23 -6.37 -15.76
C TRP A 112 -5.70 -5.93 -17.15
N THR A 113 -5.03 -6.41 -18.21
CA THR A 113 -5.34 -6.03 -19.59
C THR A 113 -6.62 -6.65 -20.16
N ALA A 114 -7.32 -7.50 -19.39
CA ALA A 114 -8.62 -8.03 -19.76
C ALA A 114 -9.72 -6.95 -19.73
N GLY A 115 -9.54 -5.93 -18.89
CA GLY A 115 -10.48 -4.84 -18.73
C GLY A 115 -10.10 -3.59 -19.49
N ASN A 116 -11.00 -2.62 -19.44
CA ASN A 116 -10.76 -1.29 -20.00
C ASN A 116 -10.81 -0.19 -18.94
N GLY A 117 -11.27 -0.53 -17.72
CA GLY A 117 -11.65 0.45 -16.70
C GLY A 117 -12.85 1.29 -17.14
N ASP A 118 -13.53 1.87 -16.16
CA ASP A 118 -14.45 2.99 -16.35
C ASP A 118 -13.90 4.16 -15.55
N THR A 119 -13.39 5.18 -16.26
CA THR A 119 -12.89 6.42 -15.66
C THR A 119 -13.91 7.55 -15.74
N THR A 120 -15.14 7.27 -16.19
CA THR A 120 -16.15 8.32 -16.34
C THR A 120 -16.71 8.74 -14.98
N GLU A 121 -16.71 10.06 -14.72
CA GLU A 121 -16.89 10.72 -13.41
C GLU A 121 -18.07 10.24 -12.54
N THR A 122 -19.11 9.63 -13.13
CA THR A 122 -20.35 9.33 -12.40
C THR A 122 -20.32 8.05 -11.58
N ALA A 123 -19.43 7.10 -11.88
CA ALA A 123 -19.23 5.87 -11.11
C ALA A 123 -17.96 5.14 -11.58
N ALA A 124 -16.82 5.82 -11.58
CA ALA A 124 -15.58 5.26 -12.10
C ALA A 124 -15.21 3.94 -11.39
N ASP A 125 -15.32 2.82 -12.11
CA ASP A 125 -14.76 1.53 -11.72
C ASP A 125 -13.48 1.32 -12.51
N ILE A 126 -12.36 1.75 -11.93
CA ILE A 126 -11.02 1.60 -12.53
C ILE A 126 -10.64 0.14 -12.83
N TYR A 127 -11.37 -0.84 -12.27
CA TYR A 127 -11.18 -2.26 -12.49
C TYR A 127 -12.22 -2.86 -13.46
N ASP A 128 -13.07 -2.05 -14.10
CA ASP A 128 -14.11 -2.56 -15.00
C ASP A 128 -13.54 -3.45 -16.11
N GLY A 129 -14.17 -4.62 -16.27
CA GLY A 129 -13.77 -5.67 -17.20
C GLY A 129 -12.49 -6.43 -16.86
N THR A 130 -11.76 -6.06 -15.81
CA THR A 130 -10.55 -6.78 -15.38
C THR A 130 -10.91 -8.06 -14.62
N THR A 131 -9.92 -8.93 -14.43
CA THR A 131 -10.03 -10.11 -13.54
C THR A 131 -9.11 -10.02 -12.32
N VAL A 132 -8.50 -8.86 -12.09
CA VAL A 132 -7.68 -8.62 -10.91
C VAL A 132 -8.54 -8.57 -9.65
N THR A 133 -7.94 -8.82 -8.50
CA THR A 133 -8.58 -8.65 -7.19
C THR A 133 -8.10 -7.33 -6.57
N PRO A 134 -8.95 -6.31 -6.42
CA PRO A 134 -8.60 -5.10 -5.68
C PRO A 134 -8.27 -5.43 -4.23
N LEU A 135 -7.14 -4.93 -3.75
CA LEU A 135 -6.67 -5.17 -2.39
C LEU A 135 -6.65 -3.91 -1.53
N PHE A 136 -6.36 -2.78 -2.15
CA PHE A 136 -6.07 -1.55 -1.42
C PHE A 136 -6.39 -0.31 -2.25
N GLU A 137 -6.89 0.71 -1.57
CA GLU A 137 -7.11 2.05 -2.08
C GLU A 137 -6.92 3.05 -0.94
N GLU A 138 -6.05 4.03 -1.14
CA GLU A 138 -5.83 5.09 -0.15
C GLU A 138 -5.42 6.40 -0.84
N THR A 139 -5.96 7.51 -0.35
CA THR A 139 -5.68 8.85 -0.87
C THR A 139 -4.74 9.61 0.05
N PHE A 140 -3.70 10.19 -0.54
CA PHE A 140 -2.66 10.92 0.14
C PHE A 140 -2.69 12.39 -0.27
N ALA A 141 -2.70 13.28 0.73
CA ALA A 141 -2.57 14.71 0.48
C ALA A 141 -1.18 15.04 -0.09
N LEU A 142 -1.15 15.71 -1.23
CA LEU A 142 0.04 16.19 -1.92
C LEU A 142 0.10 17.72 -1.86
N ASN A 143 0.89 18.23 -0.91
CA ASN A 143 1.01 19.66 -0.65
C ASN A 143 2.48 20.09 -0.54
N GLY A 144 2.79 21.27 -1.06
CA GLY A 144 4.13 21.86 -0.99
C GLY A 144 5.01 21.57 -2.21
N SER A 145 6.30 21.88 -2.08
CA SER A 145 7.28 21.73 -3.16
C SER A 145 8.10 20.46 -3.02
N TYR A 146 8.18 19.68 -4.09
CA TYR A 146 8.92 18.43 -4.17
C TYR A 146 9.98 18.56 -5.25
N GLY A 147 11.23 18.36 -4.88
CA GLY A 147 12.37 18.50 -5.79
C GLY A 147 12.39 17.45 -6.89
N ALA A 148 13.04 17.78 -8.00
CA ALA A 148 13.43 16.80 -9.01
C ALA A 148 14.25 15.66 -8.39
N ASN A 149 14.11 14.47 -8.96
CA ASN A 149 14.79 13.24 -8.53
C ASN A 149 14.45 12.79 -7.09
N SER A 150 13.40 13.33 -6.47
CA SER A 150 13.00 12.94 -5.11
C SER A 150 12.22 11.63 -5.08
N TYR A 151 12.26 10.93 -3.95
CA TYR A 151 11.41 9.78 -3.68
C TYR A 151 10.21 10.18 -2.84
N LEU A 152 9.02 9.80 -3.32
CA LEU A 152 7.75 9.98 -2.63
C LEU A 152 7.32 8.62 -2.08
N GLN A 153 7.21 8.51 -0.77
CA GLN A 153 6.80 7.30 -0.08
C GLN A 153 5.37 7.45 0.44
N PHE A 154 4.50 6.57 -0.03
CA PHE A 154 3.13 6.39 0.42
C PHE A 154 3.16 5.40 1.59
N SER A 155 3.11 5.91 2.82
CA SER A 155 3.10 5.08 4.03
C SER A 155 1.65 4.73 4.39
N LEU A 156 1.34 3.44 4.37
CA LEU A 156 -0.03 2.95 4.51
C LEU A 156 -0.51 3.05 5.96
N ASP A 157 -1.79 3.37 6.16
CA ASP A 157 -2.39 3.40 7.50
C ASP A 157 -2.46 2.05 8.17
N SER A 158 -2.62 1.00 7.36
CA SER A 158 -2.61 -0.39 7.78
C SER A 158 -1.77 -1.19 6.82
N SER A 159 -0.89 -2.04 7.35
CA SER A 159 -0.06 -2.89 6.51
C SER A 159 -0.95 -3.80 5.65
N LEU A 160 -0.67 -3.84 4.35
CA LEU A 160 -1.37 -4.69 3.41
C LEU A 160 -0.77 -6.10 3.43
N ILE A 161 -1.54 -7.09 3.89
CA ILE A 161 -1.11 -8.48 3.93
C ILE A 161 -1.26 -9.10 2.54
N VAL A 162 -0.15 -9.58 1.98
CA VAL A 162 -0.10 -10.20 0.65
C VAL A 162 0.59 -11.55 0.69
N ASP A 163 0.20 -12.43 -0.21
CA ASP A 163 0.85 -13.73 -0.37
C ASP A 163 2.23 -13.60 -1.03
N GLU A 164 3.13 -14.52 -0.68
CA GLU A 164 4.40 -14.68 -1.38
C GLU A 164 4.23 -15.27 -2.78
N ASN A 165 5.28 -15.20 -3.60
CA ASN A 165 5.32 -15.79 -4.94
C ASN A 165 4.11 -15.43 -5.82
N SER A 166 3.56 -14.24 -5.64
CA SER A 166 2.32 -13.79 -6.29
C SER A 166 2.55 -12.51 -7.09
N GLU A 167 1.80 -12.33 -8.17
CA GLU A 167 1.84 -11.12 -9.00
C GLU A 167 0.81 -10.10 -8.52
N PHE A 168 1.27 -8.86 -8.43
CA PHE A 168 0.51 -7.71 -7.98
C PHE A 168 0.75 -6.56 -8.94
N GLY A 169 -0.13 -5.58 -8.89
CA GLY A 169 0.15 -4.27 -9.46
C GLY A 169 -0.25 -3.18 -8.50
N PHE A 170 0.42 -2.03 -8.64
CA PHE A 170 -0.04 -0.80 -8.05
C PHE A 170 -0.11 0.28 -9.12
N PHE A 171 -0.96 1.27 -8.93
CA PHE A 171 -0.98 2.46 -9.77
C PHE A 171 -1.42 3.68 -8.97
N LEU A 172 -1.07 4.85 -9.52
CA LEU A 172 -1.34 6.16 -8.96
C LEU A 172 -2.25 6.93 -9.90
N ILE A 173 -3.28 7.55 -9.33
CA ILE A 173 -4.06 8.62 -9.97
C ILE A 173 -3.77 9.90 -9.18
N TYR A 174 -3.49 10.97 -9.89
CA TYR A 174 -3.31 12.30 -9.30
C TYR A 174 -4.62 13.06 -9.43
N SER A 175 -5.02 13.83 -8.43
CA SER A 175 -6.12 14.78 -8.53
C SER A 175 -5.61 16.16 -8.09
N LYS A 176 -5.89 17.19 -8.87
CA LYS A 176 -5.40 18.54 -8.56
C LYS A 176 -6.28 19.21 -7.50
N GLY A 177 -5.64 19.99 -6.63
CA GLY A 177 -6.36 20.78 -5.63
C GLY A 177 -6.75 22.18 -6.10
N ASP A 178 -5.93 22.77 -6.98
CA ASP A 178 -6.14 24.12 -7.51
C ASP A 178 -6.25 24.06 -9.03
N ALA A 179 -7.14 24.88 -9.61
CA ALA A 179 -7.36 24.93 -11.05
C ALA A 179 -6.14 25.43 -11.84
N ASN A 180 -5.15 26.04 -11.18
CA ASN A 180 -3.93 26.58 -11.78
C ASN A 180 -2.70 25.69 -11.59
N ASP A 181 -2.81 24.59 -10.82
CA ASP A 181 -1.71 23.64 -10.63
C ASP A 181 -1.48 22.81 -11.90
N ASP A 182 -0.32 22.14 -11.95
CA ASP A 182 -0.09 21.11 -12.96
C ASP A 182 -1.15 20.00 -12.78
N ASP A 183 -1.80 19.61 -13.88
CA ASP A 183 -2.77 18.51 -13.89
C ASP A 183 -2.10 17.12 -13.88
N TYR A 184 -0.86 17.03 -13.39
CA TYR A 184 -0.09 15.80 -13.38
C TYR A 184 0.98 15.73 -12.28
N LEU A 185 1.27 14.50 -11.87
CA LEU A 185 2.47 14.13 -11.13
C LEU A 185 3.48 13.48 -12.08
N GLN A 186 4.65 14.11 -12.27
CA GLN A 186 5.69 13.57 -13.14
C GLN A 186 6.59 12.56 -12.41
N LEU A 187 6.57 11.31 -12.88
CA LEU A 187 7.27 10.16 -12.29
C LEU A 187 8.48 9.77 -13.15
N ASP A 188 9.52 9.29 -12.48
CA ASP A 188 10.71 8.71 -13.11
C ASP A 188 10.43 7.33 -13.69
N GLU A 189 11.04 7.07 -14.84
CA GLU A 189 10.95 5.80 -15.55
C GLU A 189 12.27 5.27 -16.09
N ARG A 190 12.20 3.98 -16.38
CA ARG A 190 13.13 3.19 -17.16
C ARG A 190 12.60 2.99 -18.58
N SER A 191 13.46 3.19 -19.58
CA SER A 191 13.24 2.88 -21.00
C SER A 191 13.40 1.38 -21.33
N SER A 192 13.41 0.52 -20.32
CA SER A 192 13.49 -0.94 -20.37
C SER A 192 12.89 -1.49 -19.06
N GLY A 193 12.79 -2.81 -18.85
CA GLY A 193 12.25 -3.37 -17.60
C GLY A 193 10.76 -3.76 -17.66
N GLY A 194 9.97 -3.10 -18.52
CA GLY A 194 8.57 -3.47 -18.79
C GLY A 194 7.66 -3.37 -17.57
N GLY A 195 6.40 -3.76 -17.73
CA GLY A 195 5.46 -3.85 -16.60
C GLY A 195 4.81 -2.54 -16.17
N GLN A 196 5.11 -1.41 -16.83
CA GLN A 196 4.39 -0.17 -16.55
C GLN A 196 2.91 -0.32 -16.90
N ILE A 197 2.07 -0.12 -15.89
CA ILE A 197 0.62 -0.07 -16.01
C ILE A 197 0.17 1.33 -16.42
N ARG A 198 -0.83 1.38 -17.29
CA ARG A 198 -1.56 2.60 -17.64
C ARG A 198 -3.07 2.33 -17.69
N LEU A 199 -3.82 3.33 -17.26
CA LEU A 199 -5.28 3.41 -17.43
C LEU A 199 -5.58 4.57 -18.37
N THR A 200 -6.42 4.31 -19.36
CA THR A 200 -6.92 5.29 -20.32
C THR A 200 -8.44 5.29 -20.31
N ASP A 201 -9.08 6.27 -20.95
CA ASP A 201 -10.55 6.31 -21.12
C ASP A 201 -11.16 5.05 -21.76
N THR A 202 -10.34 4.23 -22.43
CA THR A 202 -10.82 3.11 -23.26
C THR A 202 -10.09 1.79 -23.04
N ALA A 203 -9.06 1.75 -22.20
CA ALA A 203 -8.19 0.58 -22.08
C ALA A 203 -7.34 0.57 -20.80
N ASN A 204 -7.14 -0.64 -20.27
CA ASN A 204 -6.08 -0.99 -19.33
C ASN A 204 -4.89 -1.59 -20.09
N GLU A 205 -3.73 -0.94 -19.99
CA GLU A 205 -2.55 -1.30 -20.76
C GLU A 205 -1.36 -1.65 -19.86
N VAL A 206 -0.48 -2.51 -20.38
CA VAL A 206 0.87 -2.68 -19.86
C VAL A 206 1.88 -2.38 -20.96
N ASN A 207 2.77 -1.43 -20.70
CA ASN A 207 3.85 -1.11 -21.62
C ASN A 207 5.05 -2.04 -21.39
N GLY A 208 5.20 -3.06 -22.24
CA GLY A 208 6.24 -4.08 -22.10
C GLY A 208 7.70 -3.57 -22.21
N THR A 209 7.93 -2.31 -22.57
CA THR A 209 9.28 -1.74 -22.68
C THR A 209 9.58 -0.65 -21.65
N ARG A 210 8.61 -0.25 -20.82
CA ARG A 210 8.78 0.84 -19.85
C ARG A 210 8.42 0.35 -18.44
N GLY A 211 9.11 0.89 -17.44
CA GLY A 211 8.83 0.63 -16.03
C GLY A 211 9.07 1.87 -15.16
N LEU A 212 8.32 2.07 -14.08
CA LEU A 212 8.57 3.12 -13.10
C LEU A 212 9.76 2.74 -12.21
N THR A 213 10.47 3.73 -11.67
CA THR A 213 11.34 3.48 -10.50
C THR A 213 10.50 3.40 -9.24
N PHE A 214 10.51 2.26 -8.56
CA PHE A 214 9.72 2.04 -7.36
C PHE A 214 10.39 1.11 -6.35
N TYR A 215 9.89 1.15 -5.11
CA TYR A 215 10.21 0.23 -4.03
C TYR A 215 8.93 -0.11 -3.26
N VAL A 216 8.64 -1.39 -3.13
CA VAL A 216 7.62 -1.89 -2.20
C VAL A 216 8.37 -2.32 -0.94
N GLN A 217 8.02 -1.71 0.19
CA GLN A 217 8.61 -2.01 1.47
C GLN A 217 7.61 -2.73 2.38
N GLY A 218 8.08 -3.76 3.06
CA GLY A 218 7.28 -4.56 3.96
C GLY A 218 8.12 -5.58 4.71
N THR A 219 7.47 -6.31 5.60
CA THR A 219 8.12 -7.34 6.42
C THR A 219 7.46 -8.70 6.24
N ALA A 220 8.25 -9.76 6.40
CA ALA A 220 7.75 -11.12 6.46
C ALA A 220 6.76 -11.28 7.63
N VAL A 221 5.56 -11.81 7.37
CA VAL A 221 4.59 -12.13 8.44
C VAL A 221 4.92 -13.51 9.01
N PRO A 222 5.34 -13.65 10.28
CA PRO A 222 5.69 -14.96 10.82
C PRO A 222 4.46 -15.87 10.94
N GLU A 223 4.60 -17.16 10.62
CA GLU A 223 3.51 -18.11 10.85
C GLU A 223 3.17 -18.19 12.37
N PRO A 224 1.88 -18.14 12.75
CA PRO A 224 1.47 -18.12 14.16
C PRO A 224 1.78 -19.43 14.93
N SER A 225 2.27 -20.46 14.25
CA SER A 225 2.45 -21.82 14.78
C SER A 225 3.82 -22.04 15.47
N SER A 226 4.91 -21.49 14.93
CA SER A 226 6.26 -21.86 15.37
C SER A 226 6.61 -21.36 16.79
N ALA A 227 6.21 -20.13 17.13
CA ALA A 227 6.48 -19.57 18.47
C ALA A 227 5.59 -20.19 19.56
N ALA A 228 4.32 -20.47 19.25
CA ALA A 228 3.38 -21.09 20.19
C ALA A 228 3.74 -22.56 20.47
N LEU A 229 4.15 -23.33 19.44
CA LEU A 229 4.60 -24.72 19.61
C LEU A 229 5.92 -24.83 20.36
N LEU A 230 6.87 -23.91 20.18
CA LEU A 230 8.09 -23.88 20.99
C LEU A 230 7.80 -23.48 22.45
N GLY A 231 6.89 -22.53 22.67
CA GLY A 231 6.45 -22.15 24.01
C GLY A 231 5.76 -23.30 24.76
N LEU A 232 4.81 -23.97 24.12
CA LEU A 232 4.08 -25.11 24.70
C LEU A 232 4.96 -26.36 24.83
N GLY A 233 5.80 -26.64 23.83
CA GLY A 233 6.76 -27.74 23.87
C GLY A 233 7.81 -27.55 24.97
N GLY A 234 8.33 -26.33 25.12
CA GLY A 234 9.24 -25.96 26.21
C GLY A 234 8.60 -26.08 27.59
N LEU A 235 7.33 -25.65 27.73
CA LEU A 235 6.59 -25.79 28.99
C LEU A 235 6.31 -27.26 29.33
N ALA A 236 5.94 -28.08 28.34
CA ALA A 236 5.73 -29.51 28.51
C ALA A 236 7.03 -30.23 28.93
N LEU A 237 8.18 -29.85 28.35
CA LEU A 237 9.50 -30.34 28.75
C LEU A 237 9.89 -29.91 30.17
N MET A 238 9.63 -28.66 30.56
CA MET A 238 9.87 -28.18 31.92
C MET A 238 9.00 -28.89 32.95
N LEU A 239 7.73 -29.16 32.64
CA LEU A 239 6.83 -29.93 33.50
C LEU A 239 7.25 -31.39 33.63
N ARG A 240 7.84 -31.99 32.58
CA ARG A 240 8.35 -33.36 32.61
C ARG A 240 9.61 -33.53 33.49
N ARG A 241 10.45 -32.49 33.61
CA ARG A 241 11.71 -32.55 34.38
C ARG A 241 11.53 -32.46 35.91
N ARG A 242 10.30 -32.23 36.39
CA ARG A 242 9.97 -32.12 37.82
C ARG A 242 9.34 -33.39 38.44
N LYS A 243 9.28 -34.49 37.70
CA LYS A 243 8.98 -35.83 38.24
C LYS A 243 10.27 -36.65 38.31
#